data_AF-A0A0H4WTP4-F1
#
_entry.id   AF-A0A0H4WTP4-F1
#
_cell.length_a   1.000
_cell.length_b   1.000
_cell.length_c   1.000
_cell.angle_alpha   90.00
_cell.angle_beta   90.00
_cell.angle_gamma   90.00
#
_symmetry.space_group_name_H-M   'P 1'
#
loop_
_entity.id
_entity.type
_entity.pdbx_description
1 polymer ?
#
loop_
_entity_poly.entity_id
_entity_poly.type
_entity_poly.pdbx_seq_one_letter_code
_entity_poly.pdbx_strand_id
1 'polypeptide(L)'
;MTLTDAQGLLERCFTGVEEGAPRLREQEDARFALRPSAVWLEYRWYIQAHGMAEVFLKWGRVSAEQSPTAEATVLRVHLLGASPVLAERAHRLLEGGTPSKDPMLDLVGDDGLRRECAAFGRTRVTVEHWDSPLGPRPLLDEARFNALAAVLASPDSTPEARHEAVQRLADERSPRVSAVLLALVERKPSLMALRVLSEWGVVEAREALHRDVSQVAPDNPADLWALTALDRRLQAWATLRGAGGG
;
A
#
# COMPACT_ATOMS: atom_id res chain seq x y z
N MET A 1 12.70 12.77 -15.01
CA MET A 1 11.40 12.77 -15.71
C MET A 1 10.49 13.81 -15.03
N THR A 2 9.71 14.60 -15.76
CA THR A 2 8.77 15.55 -15.13
C THR A 2 7.57 14.82 -14.53
N LEU A 3 6.79 15.46 -13.67
CA LEU A 3 5.55 14.91 -13.12
C LEU A 3 4.56 14.54 -14.24
N THR A 4 4.39 15.44 -15.22
CA THR A 4 3.49 15.21 -16.36
C THR A 4 3.94 13.99 -17.17
N ASP A 5 5.24 13.84 -17.41
CA ASP A 5 5.78 12.66 -18.11
C ASP A 5 5.50 11.37 -17.33
N ALA A 6 5.69 11.40 -16.00
CA ALA A 6 5.45 10.25 -15.13
C ALA A 6 3.97 9.83 -15.09
N GLN A 7 3.06 10.81 -15.01
CA GLN A 7 1.62 10.59 -15.06
C GLN A 7 1.19 10.08 -16.44
N GLY A 8 1.73 10.65 -17.51
CA GLY A 8 1.49 10.18 -18.88
C GLY A 8 2.03 8.76 -19.13
N LEU A 9 3.17 8.40 -18.54
CA LEU A 9 3.69 7.03 -18.57
C LEU A 9 2.73 6.06 -17.87
N LEU A 10 2.27 6.41 -16.67
CA LEU A 10 1.26 5.63 -15.94
C LEU A 10 -0.02 5.42 -16.75
N GLU A 11 -0.56 6.49 -17.32
CA GLU A 11 -1.78 6.45 -18.13
C GLU A 11 -1.62 5.54 -19.35
N ARG A 12 -0.50 5.63 -20.07
CA ARG A 12 -0.21 4.73 -21.20
C ARG A 12 -0.08 3.28 -20.77
N CYS A 13 0.67 3.00 -19.69
CA CYS A 13 0.91 1.65 -19.24
C CYS A 13 -0.37 0.98 -18.71
N PHE A 14 -1.21 1.70 -17.98
CA PHE A 14 -2.47 1.20 -17.41
C PHE A 14 -3.71 1.58 -18.23
N THR A 15 -3.56 1.99 -19.50
CA THR A 15 -4.70 2.32 -20.37
C THR A 15 -5.69 1.16 -20.44
N GLY A 16 -6.97 1.45 -20.19
CA GLY A 16 -8.07 0.48 -20.22
C GLY A 16 -8.20 -0.38 -18.97
N VAL A 17 -7.37 -0.16 -17.94
CA VAL A 17 -7.52 -0.78 -16.62
C VAL A 17 -8.34 0.13 -15.73
N GLU A 18 -9.28 -0.45 -14.99
CA GLU A 18 -10.17 0.29 -14.10
C GLU A 18 -9.42 0.81 -12.85
N GLU A 19 -9.73 2.04 -12.43
CA GLU A 19 -9.33 2.55 -11.12
C GLU A 19 -10.39 2.18 -10.08
N GLY A 20 -10.04 1.29 -9.15
CA GLY A 20 -10.98 0.76 -8.16
C GLY A 20 -11.37 1.74 -7.05
N ALA A 21 -10.63 2.84 -6.91
CA ALA A 21 -10.90 3.89 -5.95
C ALA A 21 -10.43 5.26 -6.48
N PRO A 22 -11.03 6.38 -6.03
CA PRO A 22 -10.59 7.71 -6.39
C PRO A 22 -9.12 7.94 -6.03
N ARG A 23 -8.38 8.57 -6.95
CA ARG A 23 -6.98 8.99 -6.74
C ARG A 23 -6.87 9.84 -5.49
N LEU A 24 -5.77 9.65 -4.75
CA LEU A 24 -5.47 10.46 -3.58
C LEU A 24 -4.26 11.34 -3.89
N ARG A 25 -4.47 12.65 -3.99
CA ARG A 25 -3.44 13.64 -4.29
C ARG A 25 -3.28 14.59 -3.12
N GLU A 26 -2.12 14.56 -2.47
CA GLU A 26 -1.88 15.33 -1.25
C GLU A 26 -2.06 16.83 -1.46
N GLN A 27 -1.68 17.33 -2.64
CA GLN A 27 -1.75 18.74 -2.98
C GLN A 27 -3.18 19.27 -3.19
N GLU A 28 -4.12 18.39 -3.55
CA GLU A 28 -5.51 18.76 -3.88
C GLU A 28 -6.44 18.70 -2.65
N ASP A 29 -5.98 18.13 -1.54
CA ASP A 29 -6.77 17.95 -0.33
C ASP A 29 -6.26 18.86 0.79
N ALA A 30 -7.09 19.86 1.12
CA ALA A 30 -6.78 20.90 2.10
C ALA A 30 -6.42 20.35 3.49
N ARG A 31 -6.85 19.12 3.83
CA ARG A 31 -6.51 18.46 5.10
C ARG A 31 -5.01 18.17 5.23
N PHE A 32 -4.28 18.12 4.11
CA PHE A 32 -2.83 17.84 4.09
C PHE A 32 -1.97 19.08 3.79
N ALA A 33 -2.57 20.26 3.67
CA ALA A 33 -1.86 21.50 3.34
C ALA A 33 -0.70 21.80 4.32
N LEU A 34 -0.88 21.46 5.60
CA LEU A 34 0.10 21.68 6.68
C LEU A 34 0.96 20.46 7.01
N ARG A 35 0.86 19.36 6.26
CA ARG A 35 1.71 18.19 6.52
C ARG A 35 3.19 18.56 6.38
N PRO A 36 4.05 18.34 7.40
CA PRO A 36 5.45 18.71 7.35
C PRO A 36 6.23 17.73 6.47
N SER A 37 6.21 17.98 5.15
CA SER A 37 6.85 17.14 4.14
C SER A 37 7.57 18.02 3.11
N ALA A 38 8.75 17.58 2.64
CA ALA A 38 9.44 18.22 1.53
C ALA A 38 8.90 17.79 0.16
N VAL A 39 7.89 16.91 0.14
CA VAL A 39 7.33 16.31 -1.08
C VAL A 39 5.81 16.32 -1.09
N TRP A 40 5.28 16.23 -2.30
CA TRP A 40 3.90 15.85 -2.58
C TRP A 40 3.81 14.38 -2.96
N LEU A 41 2.65 13.79 -2.68
CA LEU A 41 2.34 12.39 -2.93
C LEU A 41 1.05 12.24 -3.75
N GLU A 42 1.04 11.26 -4.65
CA GLU A 42 -0.15 10.77 -5.35
C GLU A 42 -0.24 9.26 -5.22
N TYR A 43 -1.42 8.74 -4.87
CA TYR A 43 -1.76 7.33 -4.94
C TYR A 43 -2.84 7.06 -5.98
N ARG A 44 -2.73 5.90 -6.64
CA ARG A 44 -3.75 5.35 -7.55
C ARG A 44 -3.89 3.84 -7.29
N TRP A 45 -5.07 3.29 -7.57
CA TRP A 45 -5.35 1.86 -7.39
C TRP A 45 -6.01 1.30 -8.64
N TYR A 46 -5.23 0.60 -9.46
CA TYR A 46 -5.75 -0.09 -10.65
C TYR A 46 -6.13 -1.52 -10.28
N ILE A 47 -7.31 -1.97 -10.69
CA ILE A 47 -7.83 -3.30 -10.35
C ILE A 47 -8.08 -4.12 -11.60
N GLN A 48 -7.78 -5.42 -11.54
CA GLN A 48 -8.03 -6.35 -12.64
C GLN A 48 -8.03 -7.79 -12.14
N ALA A 49 -9.09 -8.54 -12.47
CA ALA A 49 -9.26 -9.95 -12.10
C ALA A 49 -9.16 -10.19 -10.58
N HIS A 50 -8.06 -10.78 -10.10
CA HIS A 50 -7.85 -11.09 -8.68
C HIS A 50 -6.71 -10.28 -8.05
N GLY A 51 -6.30 -9.18 -8.68
CA GLY A 51 -5.20 -8.35 -8.19
C GLY A 51 -5.46 -6.86 -8.31
N MET A 52 -4.56 -6.11 -7.68
CA MET A 52 -4.53 -4.66 -7.64
C MET A 52 -3.10 -4.16 -7.77
N ALA A 53 -2.92 -3.10 -8.55
CA ALA A 53 -1.70 -2.32 -8.63
C ALA A 53 -1.91 -1.01 -7.87
N GLU A 54 -1.28 -0.90 -6.70
CA GLU A 54 -1.21 0.35 -5.96
C GLU A 54 0.00 1.15 -6.44
N VAL A 55 -0.26 2.33 -6.99
CA VAL A 55 0.78 3.25 -7.46
C VAL A 55 1.04 4.32 -6.42
N PHE A 56 2.31 4.64 -6.22
CA PHE A 56 2.83 5.71 -5.40
C PHE A 56 3.74 6.61 -6.24
N LEU A 57 3.40 7.89 -6.36
CA LEU A 57 4.17 8.88 -7.08
C LEU A 57 4.58 10.01 -6.13
N LYS A 58 5.85 10.41 -6.18
CA LYS A 58 6.46 11.42 -5.29
C LYS A 58 7.26 12.44 -6.07
N TRP A 59 7.01 13.72 -5.81
CA TRP A 59 7.75 14.85 -6.38
C TRP A 59 7.98 15.95 -5.33
N GLY A 60 8.87 16.90 -5.62
CA GLY A 60 9.18 18.00 -4.71
C GLY A 60 7.96 18.86 -4.36
N ARG A 61 7.89 19.36 -3.11
CA ARG A 61 6.80 20.23 -2.66
C ARG A 61 6.94 21.62 -3.30
N VAL A 62 6.16 21.86 -4.36
CA VAL A 62 6.09 23.13 -5.12
C VAL A 62 4.64 23.61 -5.23
N SER A 63 4.38 24.79 -5.80
CA SER A 63 3.00 25.26 -6.01
C SER A 63 2.24 24.36 -7.01
N ALA A 64 0.91 24.44 -7.03
CA ALA A 64 0.09 23.66 -7.95
C ALA A 64 0.44 23.96 -9.42
N GLU A 65 0.71 25.22 -9.74
CA GLU A 65 1.06 25.70 -11.07
C GLU A 65 2.42 25.16 -11.54
N GLN A 66 3.36 24.94 -10.60
CA GLN A 66 4.70 24.42 -10.89
C GLN A 66 4.76 22.89 -10.95
N SER A 67 3.77 22.22 -10.39
CA SER A 67 3.77 20.77 -10.21
C SER A 67 3.89 19.98 -11.52
N PRO A 68 3.21 20.34 -12.63
CA PRO A 68 3.33 19.61 -13.90
C PRO A 68 4.78 19.50 -14.41
N THR A 69 5.59 20.53 -14.17
CA THR A 69 7.00 20.61 -14.58
C THR A 69 7.99 20.15 -13.52
N ALA A 70 7.53 19.88 -12.29
CA ALA A 70 8.40 19.42 -11.22
C ALA A 70 8.99 18.04 -11.54
N GLU A 71 10.17 17.77 -11.01
CA GLU A 71 10.78 16.44 -11.16
C GLU A 71 10.04 15.39 -10.32
N ALA A 72 9.53 14.35 -10.97
CA ALA A 72 9.10 13.14 -10.28
C ALA A 72 10.35 12.39 -9.81
N THR A 73 10.44 12.11 -8.52
CA THR A 73 11.64 11.46 -7.94
C THR A 73 11.44 9.97 -7.73
N VAL A 74 10.23 9.55 -7.40
CA VAL A 74 9.87 8.14 -7.19
C VAL A 74 8.53 7.86 -7.85
N LEU A 75 8.50 6.79 -8.64
CA LEU A 75 7.31 6.10 -9.09
C LEU A 75 7.40 4.65 -8.61
N ARG A 76 6.52 4.22 -7.74
CA ARG A 76 6.51 2.85 -7.22
C ARG A 76 5.16 2.20 -7.48
N VAL A 77 5.16 0.93 -7.82
CA VAL A 77 3.96 0.11 -7.97
C VAL A 77 4.08 -1.10 -7.05
N HIS A 78 3.11 -1.27 -6.16
CA HIS A 78 2.92 -2.51 -5.40
C HIS A 78 1.86 -3.36 -6.10
N LEU A 79 2.24 -4.55 -6.54
CA LEU A 79 1.34 -5.54 -7.11
C LEU A 79 0.87 -6.47 -6.00
N LEU A 80 -0.42 -6.36 -5.66
CA LEU A 80 -1.08 -7.10 -4.60
C LEU A 80 -2.08 -8.08 -5.22
N GLY A 81 -1.99 -9.37 -4.89
CA GLY A 81 -2.85 -10.40 -5.46
C GLY A 81 -2.45 -10.77 -6.89
N ALA A 82 -2.96 -11.91 -7.35
CA ALA A 82 -2.51 -12.52 -8.61
C ALA A 82 -3.23 -11.92 -9.83
N SER A 83 -2.55 -11.02 -10.54
CA SER A 83 -3.01 -10.51 -11.84
C SER A 83 -1.86 -10.41 -12.85
N PRO A 84 -1.74 -11.38 -13.78
CA PRO A 84 -0.71 -11.34 -14.83
C PRO A 84 -0.80 -10.09 -15.70
N VAL A 85 -2.02 -9.60 -15.94
CA VAL A 85 -2.26 -8.37 -16.69
C VAL A 85 -1.66 -7.17 -15.96
N LEU A 86 -1.91 -7.00 -14.66
CA LEU A 86 -1.32 -5.89 -13.91
C LEU A 86 0.21 -6.01 -13.81
N ALA A 87 0.74 -7.23 -13.67
CA ALA A 87 2.18 -7.46 -13.68
C ALA A 87 2.83 -7.06 -15.01
N GLU A 88 2.26 -7.47 -16.14
CA GLU A 88 2.73 -7.06 -17.46
C GLU A 88 2.66 -5.53 -17.63
N ARG A 89 1.54 -4.92 -17.24
CA ARG A 89 1.31 -3.47 -17.35
C ARG A 89 2.29 -2.67 -16.50
N ALA A 90 2.55 -3.12 -15.27
CA ALA A 90 3.54 -2.52 -14.39
C ALA A 90 4.97 -2.69 -14.93
N HIS A 91 5.32 -3.85 -15.49
CA HIS A 91 6.64 -4.09 -16.08
C HIS A 91 6.94 -3.11 -17.23
N ARG A 92 5.93 -2.74 -18.03
CA ARG A 92 6.08 -1.72 -19.09
C ARG A 92 6.53 -0.34 -18.57
N LEU A 93 6.34 -0.03 -17.28
CA LEU A 93 6.85 1.22 -16.68
C LEU A 93 8.39 1.26 -16.63
N LEU A 94 9.04 0.10 -16.68
CA LEU A 94 10.50 -0.04 -16.61
C LEU A 94 11.15 0.09 -18.00
N GLU A 95 10.36 -0.04 -19.08
CA GLU A 95 10.85 -0.01 -20.46
C GLU A 95 11.47 1.35 -20.81
N GLY A 96 12.68 1.32 -21.41
CA GLY A 96 13.43 2.52 -21.78
C GLY A 96 14.21 3.18 -20.63
N GLY A 97 14.07 2.70 -19.40
CA GLY A 97 14.90 3.12 -18.27
C GLY A 97 16.19 2.33 -18.19
N THR A 98 17.20 2.88 -17.52
CA THR A 98 18.44 2.15 -17.23
C THR A 98 18.19 1.22 -16.03
N PRO A 99 18.48 -0.09 -16.12
CA PRO A 99 18.37 -1.00 -14.97
C PRO A 99 19.15 -0.45 -13.77
N SER A 100 18.50 -0.43 -12.61
CA SER A 100 19.08 0.13 -11.39
C SER A 100 19.01 -0.90 -10.28
N LYS A 101 20.10 -1.09 -9.55
CA LYS A 101 20.04 -1.79 -8.25
C LYS A 101 19.35 -0.84 -7.26
N ASP A 102 18.49 -1.36 -6.39
CA ASP A 102 17.88 -0.53 -5.36
C ASP A 102 18.88 -0.27 -4.21
N PRO A 103 19.42 0.96 -4.03
CA PRO A 103 20.32 1.26 -2.92
C PRO A 103 19.63 1.27 -1.56
N MET A 104 18.30 1.19 -1.50
CA MET A 104 17.55 1.11 -0.25
C MET A 104 17.69 -0.26 0.44
N LEU A 105 18.24 -1.26 -0.25
CA LEU A 105 18.19 -2.69 0.10
C LEU A 105 19.52 -3.33 0.56
N ASP A 106 20.62 -2.59 0.70
CA ASP A 106 21.78 -3.11 1.45
C ASP A 106 21.54 -3.08 2.99
N LEU A 107 20.41 -2.51 3.44
CA LEU A 107 20.08 -2.34 4.88
C LEU A 107 18.96 -3.25 5.38
N VAL A 108 18.19 -3.89 4.50
CA VAL A 108 17.06 -4.78 4.87
C VAL A 108 17.17 -6.03 3.99
N GLY A 109 17.39 -7.19 4.59
CA GLY A 109 17.54 -8.47 3.88
C GLY A 109 16.24 -8.97 3.21
N ASP A 110 16.15 -10.29 3.02
CA ASP A 110 15.06 -11.02 2.35
C ASP A 110 13.69 -10.78 3.01
N ASP A 111 13.01 -9.71 2.61
CA ASP A 111 11.63 -9.38 3.02
C ASP A 111 10.58 -10.12 2.15
N GLY A 112 11.04 -11.09 1.34
CA GLY A 112 10.20 -11.92 0.48
C GLY A 112 9.56 -11.16 -0.68
N LEU A 113 9.94 -9.91 -0.94
CA LEU A 113 9.39 -9.10 -2.03
C LEU A 113 10.32 -9.13 -3.24
N ARG A 114 9.80 -9.55 -4.39
CA ARG A 114 10.52 -9.43 -5.67
C ARG A 114 10.38 -8.00 -6.18
N ARG A 115 11.51 -7.35 -6.47
CA ARG A 115 11.54 -5.97 -6.96
C ARG A 115 12.27 -5.85 -8.27
N GLU A 116 11.69 -5.04 -9.16
CA GLU A 116 12.26 -4.70 -10.45
C GLU A 116 12.38 -3.17 -10.54
N CYS A 117 13.58 -2.68 -10.89
CA CYS A 117 13.92 -1.26 -10.76
C CYS A 117 14.57 -0.72 -12.04
N ALA A 118 14.13 0.48 -12.45
CA ALA A 118 14.70 1.24 -13.55
C ALA A 118 14.85 2.71 -13.16
N ALA A 119 15.85 3.38 -13.75
CA ALA A 119 16.10 4.80 -13.56
C ALA A 119 15.88 5.58 -14.86
N PHE A 120 15.15 6.69 -14.75
CA PHE A 120 14.93 7.67 -15.82
C PHE A 120 15.54 9.02 -15.39
N GLY A 121 16.86 9.14 -15.56
CA GLY A 121 17.63 10.21 -14.93
C GLY A 121 17.62 10.06 -13.41
N ARG A 122 17.10 11.06 -12.69
CA ARG A 122 17.00 11.01 -11.22
C ARG A 122 15.70 10.36 -10.73
N THR A 123 14.75 10.10 -11.62
CA THR A 123 13.50 9.42 -11.30
C THR A 123 13.74 7.93 -11.16
N ARG A 124 13.37 7.35 -10.01
CA ARG A 124 13.38 5.90 -9.80
C ARG A 124 12.00 5.33 -10.05
N VAL A 125 11.93 4.28 -10.87
CA VAL A 125 10.73 3.47 -11.08
C VAL A 125 10.95 2.10 -10.45
N THR A 126 10.04 1.67 -9.59
CA THR A 126 10.12 0.39 -8.89
C THR A 126 8.79 -0.36 -9.01
N VAL A 127 8.84 -1.62 -9.44
CA VAL A 127 7.71 -2.54 -9.38
C VAL A 127 8.02 -3.58 -8.30
N GLU A 128 7.17 -3.64 -7.29
CA GLU A 128 7.26 -4.61 -6.21
C GLU A 128 6.14 -5.65 -6.35
N HIS A 129 6.52 -6.91 -6.35
CA HIS A 129 5.58 -8.04 -6.33
C HIS A 129 5.40 -8.50 -4.88
N TRP A 130 4.22 -8.22 -4.35
CA TRP A 130 3.83 -8.59 -2.98
C TRP A 130 3.12 -9.93 -2.92
N ASP A 131 2.89 -10.54 -4.07
CA ASP A 131 2.54 -11.94 -4.15
C ASP A 131 3.72 -12.78 -3.65
N SER A 132 3.44 -13.48 -2.55
CA SER A 132 4.28 -14.50 -1.95
C SER A 132 4.82 -15.47 -3.01
N PRO A 133 6.03 -16.05 -2.82
CA PRO A 133 6.55 -17.11 -3.68
C PRO A 133 5.48 -18.18 -3.92
N LEU A 134 5.44 -18.69 -5.15
CA LEU A 134 4.53 -19.74 -5.64
C LEU A 134 4.43 -20.92 -4.66
N GLY A 135 3.54 -20.85 -3.65
CA GLY A 135 3.34 -21.92 -2.68
C GLY A 135 2.66 -21.48 -1.36
N PRO A 136 2.04 -22.43 -0.63
CA PRO A 136 1.49 -22.18 0.69
C PRO A 136 2.60 -21.82 1.69
N ARG A 137 2.42 -20.73 2.45
CA ARG A 137 3.32 -20.39 3.56
C ARG A 137 3.13 -21.38 4.70
N PRO A 138 4.21 -21.77 5.42
CA PRO A 138 4.08 -22.66 6.56
C PRO A 138 3.22 -22.00 7.64
N LEU A 139 2.21 -22.73 8.12
CA LEU A 139 1.42 -22.28 9.25
C LEU A 139 2.27 -22.30 10.52
N LEU A 140 2.08 -21.29 11.37
CA LEU A 140 2.62 -21.31 12.73
C LEU A 140 2.02 -22.51 13.48
N ASP A 141 2.80 -23.12 14.37
CA ASP A 141 2.22 -24.07 15.30
C ASP A 141 1.18 -23.38 16.21
N GLU A 142 0.26 -24.18 16.75
CA GLU A 142 -0.87 -23.65 17.52
C GLU A 142 -0.43 -22.90 18.78
N ALA A 143 0.61 -23.36 19.47
CA ALA A 143 1.12 -22.71 20.67
C ALA A 143 1.69 -21.32 20.35
N ARG A 144 2.48 -21.20 19.28
CA ARG A 144 3.04 -19.93 18.82
C ARG A 144 1.96 -18.98 18.31
N PHE A 145 0.98 -19.47 17.54
CA PHE A 145 -0.15 -18.66 17.10
C PHE A 145 -0.93 -18.09 18.30
N ASN A 146 -1.28 -18.95 19.27
CA ASN A 146 -2.05 -18.56 20.45
C ASN A 146 -1.27 -17.57 21.33
N ALA A 147 0.05 -17.76 21.48
CA ALA A 147 0.89 -16.83 22.24
C ALA A 147 0.91 -15.42 21.62
N LEU A 148 1.04 -15.32 20.29
CA LEU A 148 1.00 -14.04 19.59
C LEU A 148 -0.40 -13.40 19.64
N ALA A 149 -1.46 -14.19 19.44
CA ALA A 149 -2.83 -13.71 19.55
C ALA A 149 -3.16 -13.19 20.97
N ALA A 150 -2.62 -13.83 22.01
CA ALA A 150 -2.78 -13.39 23.40
C ALA A 150 -2.15 -12.01 23.65
N VAL A 151 -1.01 -11.68 23.04
CA VAL A 151 -0.40 -10.34 23.09
C VAL A 151 -1.34 -9.28 22.52
N LEU A 152 -2.06 -9.59 21.42
CA LEU A 152 -3.00 -8.65 20.81
C LEU A 152 -4.26 -8.43 21.66
N ALA A 153 -4.72 -9.49 22.34
CA ALA A 153 -5.87 -9.45 23.24
C ALA A 153 -5.56 -8.77 24.58
N SER A 154 -4.33 -8.88 25.08
CA SER A 154 -3.95 -8.34 26.38
C SER A 154 -4.10 -6.80 26.46
N PRO A 155 -4.74 -6.28 27.51
CA PRO A 155 -4.80 -4.84 27.76
C PRO A 155 -3.42 -4.28 28.15
N ASP A 156 -2.59 -5.09 28.80
CA ASP A 156 -1.30 -4.67 29.39
C ASP A 156 -0.13 -4.69 28.38
N SER A 157 -0.34 -5.24 27.18
CA SER A 157 0.69 -5.23 26.15
C SER A 157 1.01 -3.81 25.67
N THR A 158 2.29 -3.54 25.43
CA THR A 158 2.72 -2.24 24.88
C THR A 158 2.35 -2.13 23.39
N PRO A 159 2.32 -0.91 22.82
CA PRO A 159 2.17 -0.71 21.38
C PRO A 159 3.20 -1.49 20.54
N GLU A 160 4.46 -1.53 20.98
CA GLU A 160 5.57 -2.20 20.28
C GLU A 160 5.38 -3.71 20.26
N ALA A 161 5.03 -4.31 21.40
CA ALA A 161 4.77 -5.74 21.50
C ALA A 161 3.58 -6.16 20.61
N ARG A 162 2.54 -5.32 20.54
CA ARG A 162 1.42 -5.55 19.61
C ARG A 162 1.84 -5.43 18.16
N HIS A 163 2.61 -4.40 17.81
CA HIS A 163 3.14 -4.21 16.46
C HIS A 163 3.94 -5.43 16.00
N GLU A 164 4.86 -5.90 16.83
CA GLU A 164 5.66 -7.10 16.55
C GLU A 164 4.79 -8.35 16.42
N ALA A 165 3.80 -8.53 17.30
CA ALA A 165 2.89 -9.67 17.23
C ALA A 165 2.05 -9.67 15.94
N VAL A 166 1.58 -8.49 15.48
CA VAL A 166 0.89 -8.37 14.19
C VAL A 166 1.82 -8.79 13.05
N GLN A 167 3.07 -8.30 13.01
CA GLN A 167 4.03 -8.66 11.96
C GLN A 167 4.30 -10.16 11.92
N ARG A 168 4.61 -10.77 13.07
CA ARG A 168 4.90 -12.21 13.18
C ARG A 168 3.69 -13.09 12.83
N LEU A 169 2.47 -12.65 13.13
CA LEU A 169 1.25 -13.34 12.70
C LEU A 169 1.05 -13.21 11.18
N ALA A 170 1.36 -12.04 10.61
CA ALA A 170 1.20 -11.77 9.19
C ALA A 170 2.09 -12.66 8.30
N ASP A 171 3.20 -13.18 8.83
CA ASP A 171 4.09 -14.09 8.11
C ASP A 171 3.36 -15.31 7.54
N GLU A 172 2.39 -15.87 8.26
CA GLU A 172 1.62 -17.05 7.85
C GLU A 172 0.60 -16.76 6.73
N ARG A 173 0.02 -15.56 6.70
CA ARG A 173 -1.05 -15.16 5.77
C ARG A 173 -2.21 -16.18 5.65
N SER A 174 -3.00 -16.33 6.72
CA SER A 174 -4.14 -17.27 6.77
C SER A 174 -5.44 -16.65 7.29
N PRO A 175 -6.61 -17.29 7.07
CA PRO A 175 -7.89 -16.81 7.58
C PRO A 175 -7.94 -16.62 9.10
N ARG A 176 -7.24 -17.48 9.88
CA ARG A 176 -7.18 -17.34 11.34
C ARG A 176 -6.43 -16.09 11.78
N VAL A 177 -5.39 -15.69 11.03
CA VAL A 177 -4.69 -14.43 11.27
C VAL A 177 -5.62 -13.26 10.97
N SER A 178 -6.31 -13.27 9.82
CA SER A 178 -7.29 -12.23 9.47
C SER A 178 -8.36 -12.06 10.56
N ALA A 179 -8.90 -13.16 11.09
CA ALA A 179 -9.88 -13.11 12.17
C ALA A 179 -9.33 -12.46 13.46
N VAL A 180 -8.10 -12.80 13.85
CA VAL A 180 -7.44 -12.18 15.03
C VAL A 180 -7.19 -10.68 14.81
N LEU A 181 -6.75 -10.29 13.61
CA LEU A 181 -6.48 -8.89 13.28
C LEU A 181 -7.77 -8.08 13.18
N LEU A 182 -8.85 -8.63 12.62
CA LEU A 182 -10.17 -8.01 12.61
C LEU A 182 -10.67 -7.76 14.04
N ALA A 183 -10.62 -8.78 14.89
CA ALA A 183 -11.01 -8.65 16.30
C ALA A 183 -10.14 -7.64 17.06
N LEU A 184 -8.87 -7.45 16.67
CA LEU A 184 -8.01 -6.40 17.22
C LEU A 184 -8.53 -5.00 16.84
N VAL A 185 -8.70 -4.73 15.54
CA VAL A 185 -9.09 -3.40 15.04
C VAL A 185 -10.52 -3.03 15.41
N GLU A 186 -11.38 -4.03 15.64
CA GLU A 186 -12.72 -3.81 16.19
C GLU A 186 -12.69 -3.23 17.61
N ARG A 187 -11.72 -3.63 18.42
CA ARG A 187 -11.60 -3.23 19.83
C ARG A 187 -10.73 -2.01 20.05
N LYS A 188 -9.66 -1.85 19.26
CA LYS A 188 -8.68 -0.78 19.44
C LYS A 188 -8.01 -0.40 18.11
N PRO A 189 -7.66 0.89 17.89
CA PRO A 189 -6.92 1.30 16.71
C PRO A 189 -5.58 0.57 16.56
N SER A 190 -5.28 0.12 15.35
CA SER A 190 -3.98 -0.48 15.02
C SER A 190 -3.66 -0.28 13.54
N LEU A 191 -2.85 0.74 13.24
CA LEU A 191 -2.44 1.06 11.87
C LEU A 191 -1.73 -0.13 11.19
N MET A 192 -0.90 -0.88 11.93
CA MET A 192 -0.20 -2.05 11.38
C MET A 192 -1.17 -3.18 11.02
N ALA A 193 -2.17 -3.48 11.88
CA ALA A 193 -3.17 -4.49 11.55
C ALA A 193 -4.05 -4.07 10.37
N LEU A 194 -4.48 -2.81 10.32
CA LEU A 194 -5.23 -2.25 9.20
C LEU A 194 -4.41 -2.30 7.90
N ARG A 195 -3.11 -2.01 7.97
CA ARG A 195 -2.20 -2.15 6.83
C ARG A 195 -2.18 -3.59 6.31
N VAL A 196 -1.92 -4.57 7.15
CA VAL A 196 -1.90 -6.00 6.77
C VAL A 196 -3.24 -6.43 6.17
N LEU A 197 -4.35 -6.12 6.84
CA LEU A 197 -5.70 -6.45 6.36
C LEU A 197 -5.99 -5.83 4.99
N SER A 198 -5.58 -4.59 4.78
CA SER A 198 -5.75 -3.89 3.50
C SER A 198 -4.89 -4.45 2.36
N GLU A 199 -3.68 -4.93 2.65
CA GLU A 199 -2.80 -5.59 1.68
C GLU A 199 -3.39 -6.94 1.24
N TRP A 200 -4.10 -7.62 2.14
CA TRP A 200 -4.76 -8.91 1.85
C TRP A 200 -6.19 -8.75 1.30
N GLY A 201 -6.68 -7.51 1.18
CA GLY A 201 -8.01 -7.22 0.69
C GLY A 201 -9.15 -7.67 1.61
N VAL A 202 -8.94 -7.67 2.92
CA VAL A 202 -9.97 -7.97 3.93
C VAL A 202 -10.86 -6.74 4.11
N VAL A 203 -11.89 -6.61 3.26
CA VAL A 203 -12.80 -5.45 3.19
C VAL A 203 -13.64 -5.24 4.45
N GLU A 204 -13.79 -6.27 5.28
CA GLU A 204 -14.47 -6.23 6.56
C GLU A 204 -13.80 -5.23 7.53
N ALA A 205 -12.50 -4.96 7.35
CA ALA A 205 -11.75 -4.00 8.17
C ALA A 205 -12.17 -2.53 7.95
N ARG A 206 -12.95 -2.23 6.90
CA ARG A 206 -13.32 -0.86 6.55
C ARG A 206 -14.11 -0.14 7.62
N GLU A 207 -14.96 -0.85 8.36
CA GLU A 207 -15.75 -0.22 9.43
C GLU A 207 -14.83 0.32 10.53
N ALA A 208 -13.90 -0.50 11.01
CA ALA A 208 -12.90 -0.09 11.99
C ALA A 208 -12.04 1.07 11.45
N LEU A 209 -11.64 1.00 10.19
CA LEU A 209 -10.85 2.04 9.55
C LEU A 209 -11.59 3.39 9.47
N HIS A 210 -12.88 3.40 9.11
CA HIS A 210 -13.66 4.64 9.09
C HIS A 210 -13.79 5.26 10.49
N ARG A 211 -13.96 4.44 11.53
CA ARG A 211 -13.94 4.92 12.92
C ARG A 211 -12.59 5.55 13.25
N ASP A 212 -11.49 4.88 12.95
CA ASP A 212 -10.13 5.38 13.22
C ASP A 212 -9.85 6.70 12.47
N VAL A 213 -10.24 6.79 11.19
CA VAL A 213 -10.14 8.04 10.39
C VAL A 213 -10.91 9.19 11.05
N SER A 214 -12.12 8.94 11.57
CA SER A 214 -12.95 9.97 12.19
C SER A 214 -12.39 10.50 13.53
N GLN A 215 -11.47 9.75 14.14
CA GLN A 215 -10.85 10.07 15.43
C GLN A 215 -9.47 10.70 15.29
N VAL A 216 -8.92 10.82 14.07
CA VAL A 216 -7.62 11.44 13.86
C VAL A 216 -7.66 12.91 14.27
N ALA A 217 -6.71 13.31 15.12
CA ALA A 217 -6.58 14.69 15.54
C ALA A 217 -6.28 15.61 14.34
N PRO A 218 -6.87 16.82 14.26
CA PRO A 218 -6.68 17.72 13.12
C PRO A 218 -5.23 18.13 12.85
N ASP A 219 -4.37 18.07 13.85
CA ASP A 219 -2.94 18.39 13.79
C ASP A 219 -2.06 17.17 13.44
N ASN A 220 -2.66 16.02 13.14
CA ASN A 220 -1.96 14.80 12.72
C ASN A 220 -2.29 14.41 11.26
N PRO A 221 -1.88 15.22 10.27
CA PRO A 221 -2.12 14.94 8.86
C PRO A 221 -1.35 13.71 8.34
N ALA A 222 -0.33 13.25 9.06
CA ALA A 222 0.44 12.07 8.68
C ALA A 222 -0.37 10.78 8.86
N ASP A 223 -0.99 10.60 10.02
CA ASP A 223 -1.87 9.46 10.28
C ASP A 223 -3.14 9.54 9.44
N LEU A 224 -3.71 10.73 9.27
CA LEU A 224 -4.86 10.94 8.39
C LEU A 224 -4.55 10.49 6.95
N TRP A 225 -3.36 10.84 6.44
CA TRP A 225 -2.92 10.44 5.10
C TRP A 225 -2.78 8.93 4.99
N ALA A 226 -2.11 8.30 5.96
CA ALA A 226 -1.92 6.86 6.00
C ALA A 226 -3.26 6.11 6.02
N LEU A 227 -4.16 6.47 6.93
CA LEU A 227 -5.47 5.82 7.07
C LEU A 227 -6.37 6.07 5.84
N THR A 228 -6.31 7.27 5.25
CA THR A 228 -7.05 7.57 4.00
C THR A 228 -6.55 6.70 2.85
N ALA A 229 -5.23 6.49 2.72
CA ALA A 229 -4.68 5.60 1.70
C ALA A 229 -5.12 4.14 1.91
N LEU A 230 -5.17 3.66 3.16
CA LEU A 230 -5.69 2.32 3.47
C LEU A 230 -7.18 2.18 3.12
N ASP A 231 -7.98 3.23 3.30
CA ASP A 231 -9.42 3.18 2.99
C ASP A 231 -9.63 3.10 1.48
N ARG A 232 -8.89 3.92 0.71
CA ARG A 232 -8.91 3.82 -0.75
C ARG A 232 -8.45 2.46 -1.26
N ARG A 233 -7.44 1.87 -0.62
CA ARG A 233 -7.00 0.50 -0.93
C ARG A 233 -8.12 -0.53 -0.71
N LEU A 234 -8.80 -0.48 0.44
CA LEU A 234 -9.91 -1.38 0.74
C LEU A 234 -11.16 -1.10 -0.13
N GLN A 235 -11.37 0.15 -0.53
CA GLN A 235 -12.37 0.53 -1.52
C GLN A 235 -12.10 -0.14 -2.87
N ALA A 236 -10.86 -0.08 -3.35
CA ALA A 236 -10.48 -0.73 -4.60
C ALA A 236 -10.70 -2.24 -4.56
N TRP A 237 -10.35 -2.90 -3.46
CA TRP A 237 -10.67 -4.31 -3.25
C TRP A 237 -12.17 -4.61 -3.25
N ALA A 238 -12.97 -3.76 -2.61
CA ALA A 238 -14.43 -3.90 -2.60
C ALA A 238 -15.03 -3.77 -4.01
N THR A 239 -14.56 -2.80 -4.79
CA THR A 239 -14.96 -2.61 -6.20
C THR A 239 -14.65 -3.86 -7.03
N LEU A 240 -13.43 -4.42 -6.88
CA LEU A 240 -13.03 -5.64 -7.57
C LEU A 240 -13.92 -6.85 -7.23
N ARG A 241 -14.28 -7.02 -5.95
CA ARG A 241 -15.19 -8.09 -5.50
C ARG A 241 -16.61 -7.90 -6.03
N GLY A 242 -17.08 -6.65 -6.13
CA GLY A 242 -18.39 -6.33 -6.71
C GLY A 242 -18.46 -6.57 -8.22
N ALA A 243 -17.35 -6.34 -8.95
CA ALA A 243 -17.27 -6.55 -10.39
C ALA A 243 -17.18 -8.04 -10.80
N GLY A 244 -16.71 -8.92 -9.91
CA GLY A 244 -16.58 -10.36 -10.16
C GLY A 244 -17.83 -11.21 -9.84
N GLY A 245 -18.96 -10.58 -9.48
CA GLY A 245 -20.20 -11.24 -9.07
C GLY A 245 -21.34 -11.25 -10.10
N GLY A 246 -21.02 -11.06 -11.39
CA GLY A 246 -21.99 -11.05 -12.50
C GLY A 246 -21.84 -12.24 -13.45
#